data_AF-A0A6N7W7X8-F1
#
_entry.id   AF-A0A6N7W7X8-F1
#
_cell.length_a   1.000
_cell.length_b   1.000
_cell.length_c   1.000
_cell.angle_alpha   90.00
_cell.angle_beta   90.00
_cell.angle_gamma   90.00
#
_symmetry.space_group_name_H-M   'P 1'
#
loop_
_entity.id
_entity.type
_entity.pdbx_description
1 polymer ?
#
loop_
_entity_poly.entity_id
_entity_poly.type
_entity_poly.pdbx_seq_one_letter_code
_entity_poly.pdbx_strand_id
1 'polypeptide(L)' 'MRYKCINAMGIEKYDEHGFPTGSYGVITEGSVWYEDDVNMIGGEVHLECESGCEGCGWIEITRAHLAECFEVIN' A
#
# COMPACT_ATOMS: atom_id res chain seq x y z
N MET A 1 -10.71 4.77 -4.37
CA MET A 1 -10.85 3.75 -5.46
C MET A 1 -10.40 2.39 -4.92
N ARG A 2 -10.69 1.27 -5.59
CA ARG A 2 -10.18 -0.05 -5.19
C ARG A 2 -9.17 -0.57 -6.19
N TYR A 3 -8.18 -1.28 -5.68
CA TYR A 3 -7.02 -1.74 -6.44
C TYR A 3 -6.68 -3.18 -6.09
N LYS A 4 -6.19 -3.93 -7.08
CA LYS A 4 -5.58 -5.23 -6.88
C LYS A 4 -4.09 -5.14 -7.23
N CYS A 5 -3.24 -5.64 -6.34
CA CYS A 5 -1.81 -5.75 -6.61
C CYS A 5 -1.57 -6.80 -7.71
N ILE A 6 -0.84 -6.42 -8.76
CA ILE A 6 -0.47 -7.29 -9.90
C ILE A 6 1.03 -7.57 -9.96
N ASN A 7 1.84 -6.89 -9.15
CA ASN A 7 3.27 -7.11 -9.05
C ASN A 7 3.72 -6.96 -7.59
N ALA A 8 4.26 -8.04 -7.01
CA ALA A 8 4.67 -8.03 -5.62
C ALA A 8 5.85 -7.08 -5.38
N MET A 9 5.85 -6.39 -4.24
CA MET A 9 6.90 -5.42 -3.90
C MET A 9 7.21 -5.41 -2.41
N GLY A 10 8.46 -5.11 -2.09
CA GLY A 10 8.91 -4.86 -0.71
C GLY A 10 8.75 -3.38 -0.37
N ILE A 11 8.22 -3.09 0.81
CA ILE A 11 8.05 -1.72 1.30
C ILE A 11 8.48 -1.59 2.76
N GLU A 12 9.01 -0.44 3.14
CA GLU A 12 9.28 -0.12 4.53
C GLU A 12 7.97 0.02 5.31
N LYS A 13 7.93 -0.51 6.53
CA LYS A 13 6.77 -0.40 7.41
C LYS A 13 6.86 0.80 8.33
N TYR A 14 5.73 1.47 8.46
CA TYR A 14 5.51 2.56 9.39
C TYR A 14 4.45 2.13 10.42
N ASP A 15 4.57 2.64 11.65
CA ASP A 15 3.56 2.42 12.68
C ASP A 15 2.32 3.32 12.45
N GLU A 16 1.32 3.19 13.32
CA GLU A 16 0.08 3.99 13.27
C GLU A 16 0.27 5.50 13.49
N HIS A 17 1.49 5.95 13.75
CA HIS A 17 1.85 7.36 13.91
C HIS A 17 2.76 7.86 12.79
N GLY A 18 3.02 7.03 11.77
CA GLY A 18 3.89 7.39 10.64
C GLY A 18 5.38 7.38 10.99
N PHE A 19 5.80 6.67 12.05
CA PHE A 19 7.22 6.49 12.35
C PHE A 19 7.76 5.20 11.72
N PRO A 20 8.98 5.21 11.15
CA PRO A 20 9.58 4.03 10.56
C PRO A 20 9.85 2.97 11.62
N THR A 21 9.44 1.74 11.36
CA THR A 21 9.64 0.60 12.28
C THR A 21 11.01 -0.06 12.15
N GLY A 22 11.77 0.28 11.09
CA GLY A 22 13.02 -0.39 10.74
C GLY A 22 12.83 -1.80 10.15
N SER A 23 11.59 -2.17 9.80
CA SER A 23 11.25 -3.45 9.19
C SER A 23 10.59 -3.26 7.82
N TYR A 24 10.62 -4.30 6.99
CA TYR A 24 10.02 -4.30 5.67
C TYR A 24 8.85 -5.30 5.62
N GLY A 25 7.83 -4.96 4.86
CA GLY A 25 6.72 -5.84 4.49
C GLY A 25 6.73 -6.17 3.02
N VAL A 26 5.93 -7.17 2.66
CA VAL A 26 5.73 -7.56 1.27
C VAL A 26 4.28 -7.30 0.92
N ILE A 27 4.08 -6.52 -0.13
CA ILE A 27 2.78 -6.37 -0.78
C ILE A 27 2.66 -7.54 -1.75
N THR A 28 1.76 -8.46 -1.45
CA THR A 28 1.57 -9.72 -2.16
C THR A 28 0.75 -9.50 -3.43
N GLU A 29 1.11 -10.17 -4.51
CA GLU A 29 0.30 -10.19 -5.72
C GLU A 29 -1.09 -10.78 -5.40
N GLY A 30 -2.15 -10.14 -5.90
CA GLY A 30 -3.52 -10.49 -5.62
C GLY A 30 -4.14 -9.87 -4.38
N SER A 31 -3.36 -9.20 -3.53
CA SER A 31 -3.91 -8.41 -2.41
C SER A 31 -4.79 -7.25 -2.91
N VAL A 32 -5.77 -6.88 -2.11
CA VAL A 32 -6.77 -5.85 -2.44
C VAL A 32 -6.63 -4.68 -1.49
N TRP A 33 -6.70 -3.48 -2.05
CA TRP A 33 -6.44 -2.22 -1.38
C TRP A 33 -7.49 -1.19 -1.76
N TYR A 34 -7.77 -0.24 -0.88
CA TYR A 34 -8.60 0.91 -1.18
C TYR A 34 -7.88 2.22 -0.87
N GLU A 35 -8.09 3.21 -1.72
CA GLU A 35 -7.58 4.57 -1.55
C GLU A 35 -8.56 5.42 -0.76
N ASP A 36 -8.03 6.16 0.21
CA ASP A 36 -8.69 7.21 0.96
C ASP A 36 -7.87 8.51 0.97
N ASP A 37 -8.35 9.51 1.72
CA ASP A 37 -7.76 10.86 1.77
C ASP A 37 -6.75 11.03 2.94
N VAL A 38 -6.31 9.94 3.57
CA VAL A 38 -5.31 10.00 4.66
C VAL A 38 -3.91 10.31 4.09
N ASN A 39 -3.07 10.97 4.89
CA ASN A 39 -1.66 11.16 4.57
C ASN A 39 -0.84 11.20 5.87
N MET A 40 0.02 10.21 6.05
CA MET A 40 0.81 9.96 7.26
C MET A 40 2.30 10.19 7.03
N ILE A 41 2.82 9.80 5.86
CA ILE A 41 4.27 9.83 5.57
C ILE A 41 4.61 10.64 4.31
N GLY A 42 3.63 11.36 3.74
CA GLY A 42 3.85 12.26 2.61
C GLY A 42 3.79 11.57 1.24
N GLY A 43 3.16 10.41 1.13
CA GLY A 43 2.90 9.76 -0.16
C GLY A 43 1.91 10.54 -1.03
N GLU A 44 1.86 10.20 -2.32
CA GLU A 44 0.87 10.77 -3.25
C GLU A 44 -0.48 10.05 -3.19
N VAL A 45 -0.46 8.79 -2.73
CA VAL A 45 -1.62 7.91 -2.59
C VAL A 45 -1.50 7.13 -1.30
N HIS A 46 -2.52 7.23 -0.45
CA HIS A 46 -2.67 6.35 0.70
C HIS A 46 -3.55 5.16 0.29
N LEU A 47 -3.09 3.95 0.62
CA LEU A 47 -3.81 2.71 0.37
C LEU A 47 -3.93 1.92 1.67
N GLU A 48 -5.16 1.60 2.04
CA GLU A 48 -5.47 0.70 3.14
C GLU A 48 -5.72 -0.71 2.61
N CYS A 49 -5.19 -1.71 3.31
CA CYS A 49 -5.36 -3.10 2.96
C CYS A 49 -6.79 -3.54 3.24
N GLU A 50 -7.46 -4.06 2.22
CA GLU A 50 -8.77 -4.69 2.37
C GLU A 50 -8.64 -6.21 2.57
N SER A 51 -7.73 -6.87 1.84
CA SER A 51 -7.49 -8.32 1.99
C SER A 51 -6.16 -8.80 1.39
N GLY A 52 -5.67 -9.95 1.88
CA GLY A 52 -4.52 -10.64 1.31
C GLY A 52 -3.15 -10.09 1.69
N CYS A 53 -3.09 -9.08 2.56
CA CYS A 53 -1.84 -8.45 2.97
C CYS A 53 -1.20 -9.18 4.15
N GLU A 54 0.08 -9.52 4.02
CA GLU A 54 0.85 -10.14 5.10
C GLU A 54 1.82 -9.12 5.70
N GLY A 55 1.34 -8.41 6.72
CA GLY A 55 2.17 -7.57 7.57
C GLY A 55 2.27 -6.09 7.21
N CYS A 56 1.55 -5.60 6.20
CA CYS A 56 1.30 -4.17 5.99
C CYS A 56 -0.21 -3.92 6.02
N GLY A 57 -0.67 -3.06 6.94
CA GLY A 57 -2.07 -2.65 7.03
C GLY A 57 -2.40 -1.52 6.06
N TRP A 58 -1.47 -0.60 5.86
CA TRP A 58 -1.58 0.52 4.94
C TRP A 58 -0.22 0.79 4.28
N ILE A 59 -0.24 1.50 3.15
CA ILE A 59 0.96 2.00 2.47
C ILE A 59 0.71 3.38 1.89
N GLU A 60 1.79 4.14 1.73
CA GLU A 60 1.79 5.39 0.98
C GLU A 60 2.81 5.34 -0.14
N ILE A 61 2.35 5.51 -1.37
CA ILE A 61 3.14 5.33 -2.58
C ILE A 61 2.95 6.48 -3.56
N THR A 62 3.80 6.55 -4.59
CA THR A 62 3.61 7.47 -5.70
C THR A 62 2.55 6.93 -6.65
N ARG A 63 1.91 7.82 -7.43
CA ARG A 63 1.00 7.46 -8.52
C ARG A 63 1.71 6.61 -9.58
N ALA A 64 3.01 6.80 -9.76
CA ALA A 64 3.83 5.98 -10.66
C ALA A 64 3.91 4.52 -10.18
N HIS A 65 4.23 4.28 -8.90
CA HIS A 65 4.22 2.93 -8.33
C HIS A 65 2.82 2.31 -8.34
N LEU A 66 1.78 3.12 -8.08
CA LEU A 66 0.39 2.64 -8.18
C LEU A 66 0.10 2.08 -9.58
N ALA A 67 0.46 2.82 -10.63
CA ALA A 67 0.21 2.42 -12.02
C ALA A 67 1.06 1.22 -12.47
N GLU A 68 2.23 1.02 -11.87
CA GLU A 68 3.13 -0.10 -12.19
C GLU A 68 2.70 -1.40 -11.48
N CYS A 69 2.29 -1.30 -10.21
CA CYS A 69 2.09 -2.46 -9.34
C CYS A 69 0.63 -2.82 -9.11
N PHE A 70 -0.33 -1.97 -9.49
CA PHE A 70 -1.76 -2.20 -9.24
C PHE A 70 -2.63 -1.96 -10.47
N GLU A 71 -3.75 -2.67 -10.51
CA GLU A 71 -4.85 -2.42 -11.43
C GLU A 71 -6.10 -1.94 -10.66
N VAL A 72 -6.88 -1.03 -11.24
CA VAL A 72 -8.17 -0.60 -10.69
C VAL A 72 -9.16 -1.77 -10.80
N ILE A 73 -9.90 -2.03 -9.72
CA ILE A 73 -10.97 -3.03 -9.69
C ILE A 73 -12.31 -2.41 -9.29
N ASN A 74 -13.41 -3.03 -9.74
CA ASN A 74 -14.78 -2.64 -9.42
C ASN A 74 -15.26 -3.26 -8.10
#